data_AF-A0A498GKZ9-F1
#
_entry.id   AF-A0A498GKZ9-F1
#
_cell.length_a   1.000
_cell.length_b   1.000
_cell.length_c   1.000
_cell.angle_alpha   90.00
_cell.angle_beta   90.00
_cell.angle_gamma   90.00
#
_symmetry.space_group_name_H-M   'P 1'
#
loop_
_entity.id
_entity.type
_entity.pdbx_description
1 polymer ?
#
loop_
_entity_poly.entity_id
_entity_poly.type
_entity_poly.pdbx_seq_one_letter_code
_entity_poly.pdbx_strand_id
1 'polypeptide(L)'
;MLITVSGPAGSGKSTLAKSLADALNYEHVSGGDIFRSLAEERGMTPLELNKAAEEDDQIDRDLDRRLRDIAAERDDLVLESRLAGWMAGEYADMKLWLTAPLDVRADRIATRENKPFEQAKTETKERGESEAQRYSDYYDIDFDDLSIYDLSVNTARWDPQGVLSVTLHAVESYSPDGDEGKAPVENIRYEF
;
A
#
# COMPACT_ATOMS: atom_id res chain seq x y z
N MET A 1 10.22 8.89 -11.94
CA MET A 1 10.19 8.77 -10.46
C MET A 1 9.39 7.54 -10.06
N LEU A 2 9.74 6.91 -8.94
CA LEU A 2 8.95 5.88 -8.28
C LEU A 2 8.28 6.42 -7.02
N ILE A 3 6.95 6.28 -6.95
CA ILE A 3 6.13 6.74 -5.82
C ILE A 3 5.45 5.55 -5.18
N THR A 4 5.60 5.37 -3.88
CA THR A 4 4.87 4.33 -3.14
C THR A 4 3.66 4.92 -2.45
N VAL A 5 2.54 4.19 -2.47
CA VAL A 5 1.30 4.57 -1.77
C VAL A 5 0.92 3.44 -0.81
N SER A 6 0.98 3.72 0.49
CA SER A 6 0.78 2.77 1.59
C SER A 6 -0.34 3.16 2.53
N GLY A 7 -0.73 2.25 3.43
CA GLY A 7 -1.76 2.50 4.44
C GLY A 7 -2.83 1.41 4.56
N PRO A 8 -3.72 1.50 5.55
CA PRO A 8 -4.68 0.44 5.87
C PRO A 8 -5.80 0.32 4.84
N ALA A 9 -6.56 -0.78 4.90
CA ALA A 9 -7.72 -0.98 4.03
C ALA A 9 -8.77 0.13 4.25
N GLY A 10 -9.39 0.60 3.16
CA GLY A 10 -10.42 1.66 3.19
C GLY A 10 -9.87 3.09 3.30
N SER A 11 -8.55 3.30 3.33
CA SER A 11 -7.97 4.65 3.39
C SER A 11 -7.99 5.43 2.06
N GLY A 12 -8.29 4.77 0.93
CA GLY A 12 -8.38 5.43 -0.38
C GLY A 12 -7.15 5.28 -1.28
N LYS A 13 -6.17 4.43 -0.91
CA LYS A 13 -4.91 4.22 -1.64
C LYS A 13 -5.09 3.93 -3.12
N SER A 14 -5.83 2.87 -3.47
CA SER A 14 -5.98 2.47 -4.87
C SER A 14 -6.66 3.56 -5.73
N THR A 15 -7.54 4.37 -5.13
CA THR A 15 -8.12 5.53 -5.81
C THR A 15 -7.07 6.61 -6.05
N LEU A 16 -6.31 6.98 -5.01
CA LEU A 16 -5.25 7.98 -5.16
C LEU A 16 -4.17 7.51 -6.13
N ALA A 17 -3.64 6.29 -5.94
CA ALA A 17 -2.53 5.75 -6.71
C ALA A 17 -2.84 5.73 -8.21
N LYS A 18 -4.05 5.30 -8.57
CA LYS A 18 -4.52 5.37 -9.96
C LYS A 18 -4.61 6.81 -10.47
N SER A 19 -5.26 7.71 -9.73
CA SER A 19 -5.40 9.10 -10.17
C SER A 19 -4.08 9.86 -10.24
N LEU A 20 -3.12 9.53 -9.36
CA LEU A 20 -1.79 10.10 -9.35
C LEU A 20 -0.99 9.60 -10.56
N ALA A 21 -1.05 8.30 -10.86
CA ALA A 21 -0.42 7.73 -12.04
C ALA A 21 -0.98 8.34 -13.33
N ASP A 22 -2.30 8.47 -13.43
CA ASP A 22 -2.96 9.11 -14.58
C ASP A 22 -2.51 10.57 -14.75
N ALA A 23 -2.40 11.33 -13.66
CA ALA A 23 -1.99 12.73 -13.68
C ALA A 23 -0.52 12.93 -14.07
N LEU A 24 0.36 12.03 -13.64
CA LEU A 24 1.80 12.06 -13.92
C LEU A 24 2.18 11.33 -15.21
N ASN A 25 1.22 10.66 -15.86
CA ASN A 25 1.46 9.75 -16.99
C ASN A 25 2.45 8.62 -16.63
N TYR A 26 2.26 8.00 -15.46
CA TYR A 26 3.07 6.92 -14.92
C TYR A 26 2.35 5.57 -15.01
N GLU A 27 3.09 4.48 -14.93
CA GLU A 27 2.49 3.15 -14.71
C GLU A 27 1.86 3.10 -13.30
N HIS A 28 0.77 2.34 -13.15
CA HIS A 28 0.19 2.02 -11.86
C HIS A 28 0.22 0.52 -11.64
N VAL A 29 0.91 0.08 -10.60
CA VAL A 29 0.94 -1.33 -10.17
C VAL A 29 0.38 -1.41 -8.76
N SER A 30 -0.65 -2.26 -8.56
CA SER A 30 -1.19 -2.53 -7.23
C SER A 30 -0.81 -3.92 -6.73
N GLY A 31 -0.61 -4.06 -5.42
CA GLY A 31 -0.45 -5.36 -4.76
C GLY A 31 -1.64 -6.28 -5.00
N GLY A 32 -2.83 -5.72 -5.22
CA GLY A 32 -4.00 -6.49 -5.64
C GLY A 32 -3.88 -7.09 -7.04
N ASP A 33 -3.26 -6.38 -8.00
CA ASP A 33 -2.96 -6.92 -9.33
C ASP A 33 -1.90 -8.01 -9.26
N ILE A 34 -0.84 -7.79 -8.47
CA ILE A 34 0.20 -8.79 -8.21
C ILE A 34 -0.40 -10.05 -7.58
N PHE A 35 -1.25 -9.89 -6.56
CA PHE A 35 -1.94 -11.01 -5.91
C PHE A 35 -2.79 -11.82 -6.89
N ARG A 36 -3.50 -11.16 -7.80
CA ARG A 36 -4.25 -11.83 -8.88
C ARG A 36 -3.33 -12.58 -9.83
N SER A 37 -2.22 -11.98 -10.26
CA SER A 37 -1.22 -12.65 -11.09
C SER A 37 -0.65 -13.89 -10.42
N LEU A 38 -0.33 -13.81 -9.12
CA LEU A 38 0.16 -14.95 -8.34
C LEU A 38 -0.88 -16.07 -8.21
N ALA A 39 -2.17 -15.72 -8.15
CA ALA A 39 -3.25 -16.70 -8.13
C ALA A 39 -3.34 -17.43 -9.48
N GLU A 40 -3.30 -16.68 -10.58
CA GLU A 40 -3.31 -17.23 -11.94
C GLU A 40 -2.11 -18.15 -12.20
N GLU A 41 -0.90 -17.75 -11.79
CA GLU A 41 0.33 -18.56 -11.90
C GLU A 41 0.24 -19.89 -11.14
N ARG A 42 -0.52 -19.91 -10.04
CA ARG A 42 -0.78 -21.12 -9.22
C ARG A 42 -2.02 -21.90 -9.66
N GLY A 43 -2.71 -21.45 -10.71
CA GLY A 43 -3.98 -22.06 -11.16
C GLY A 43 -5.11 -21.93 -10.14
N MET A 44 -5.06 -20.89 -9.30
CA MET A 44 -6.03 -20.60 -8.24
C MET A 44 -6.83 -19.34 -8.58
N THR A 45 -8.04 -19.24 -8.03
CA THR A 45 -8.76 -17.96 -7.96
C THR A 45 -8.17 -17.08 -6.85
N PRO A 46 -8.38 -15.74 -6.88
CA PRO A 46 -7.94 -14.86 -5.80
C PRO A 46 -8.53 -15.24 -4.44
N LEU A 47 -9.74 -15.78 -4.41
CA LEU A 47 -10.36 -16.25 -3.17
C LEU A 47 -9.66 -17.50 -2.61
N GLU A 48 -9.27 -18.44 -3.47
CA GLU A 48 -8.52 -19.64 -3.05
C GLU A 48 -7.12 -19.29 -2.58
N LEU A 49 -6.42 -18.41 -3.31
CA LEU A 49 -5.10 -17.94 -2.89
C LEU A 49 -5.17 -17.21 -1.54
N ASN A 50 -6.24 -16.43 -1.31
CA ASN A 50 -6.40 -15.70 -0.05
C ASN A 50 -6.59 -16.64 1.14
N LYS A 51 -7.34 -17.73 0.98
CA LYS A 51 -7.46 -18.77 2.00
C LYS A 51 -6.15 -19.52 2.21
N ALA A 52 -5.42 -19.82 1.15
CA ALA A 52 -4.11 -20.46 1.26
C ALA A 52 -3.10 -19.58 2.01
N ALA A 53 -3.14 -18.25 1.79
CA ALA A 53 -2.28 -17.29 2.49
C ALA A 53 -2.53 -17.20 4.00
N GLU A 54 -3.66 -17.72 4.51
CA GLU A 54 -3.90 -17.82 5.95
C GLU A 54 -3.08 -18.94 6.60
N GLU A 55 -2.65 -19.94 5.82
CA GLU A 55 -1.90 -21.11 6.29
C GLU A 55 -0.44 -21.11 5.82
N ASP A 56 -0.15 -20.44 4.71
CA ASP A 56 1.17 -20.39 4.06
C ASP A 56 1.64 -18.93 3.90
N ASP A 57 2.59 -18.52 4.75
CA ASP A 57 3.15 -17.18 4.74
C ASP A 57 3.98 -16.89 3.48
N GLN A 58 4.41 -17.93 2.75
CA GLN A 58 5.15 -17.77 1.50
C GLN A 58 4.35 -17.02 0.44
N ILE A 59 3.01 -17.06 0.48
CA ILE A 59 2.17 -16.32 -0.47
C ILE A 59 2.29 -14.81 -0.24
N ASP A 60 2.24 -14.36 1.01
CA ASP A 60 2.44 -12.95 1.38
C ASP A 60 3.90 -12.54 1.04
N ARG A 61 4.89 -13.39 1.38
CA ARG A 61 6.31 -13.15 1.03
C ARG A 61 6.57 -13.04 -0.48
N ASP A 62 5.92 -13.87 -1.29
CA ASP A 62 6.08 -13.82 -2.75
C ASP A 62 5.47 -12.56 -3.35
N LEU A 63 4.35 -12.08 -2.81
CA LEU A 63 3.76 -10.79 -3.18
C LEU A 63 4.73 -9.65 -2.84
N ASP A 64 5.27 -9.67 -1.62
CA ASP A 64 6.20 -8.64 -1.14
C ASP A 64 7.53 -8.65 -1.91
N ARG A 65 8.07 -9.83 -2.23
CA ARG A 65 9.23 -10.00 -3.11
C ARG A 65 8.96 -9.36 -4.47
N ARG A 66 7.79 -9.63 -5.08
CA ARG A 66 7.44 -9.11 -6.40
C ARG A 66 7.21 -7.59 -6.40
N LEU A 67 6.68 -7.02 -5.32
CA LEU A 67 6.62 -5.57 -5.14
C LEU A 67 8.03 -4.95 -5.17
N ARG A 68 8.99 -5.58 -4.46
CA ARG A 68 10.39 -5.14 -4.44
C ARG A 68 11.07 -5.26 -5.79
N ASP A 69 10.93 -6.39 -6.46
CA ASP A 69 11.55 -6.63 -7.77
C ASP A 69 11.05 -5.60 -8.80
N ILE A 70 9.73 -5.34 -8.83
CA ILE A 70 9.14 -4.32 -9.70
C ILE A 70 9.72 -2.92 -9.39
N ALA A 71 9.87 -2.58 -8.11
CA ALA A 71 10.40 -1.28 -7.71
C ALA A 71 11.89 -1.10 -8.04
N ALA A 72 12.68 -2.19 -7.99
CA ALA A 72 14.10 -2.16 -8.30
C ALA A 72 14.36 -1.98 -9.81
N GLU A 73 13.44 -2.43 -10.66
CA GLU A 73 13.63 -2.48 -12.12
C GLU A 73 12.94 -1.35 -12.88
N ARG A 74 11.99 -0.63 -12.26
CA ARG A 74 11.11 0.30 -12.97
C ARG A 74 11.15 1.71 -12.39
N ASP A 75 11.02 2.67 -13.29
CA ASP A 75 10.81 4.09 -13.00
C ASP A 75 9.49 4.56 -13.63
N ASP A 76 9.08 5.79 -13.31
CA ASP A 76 7.82 6.41 -13.75
C ASP A 76 6.61 5.53 -13.36
N LEU A 77 6.59 5.16 -12.08
CA LEU A 77 5.71 4.16 -11.50
C LEU A 77 5.09 4.67 -10.20
N VAL A 78 3.78 4.45 -10.05
CA VAL A 78 3.08 4.49 -8.77
C VAL A 78 2.81 3.07 -8.30
N LEU A 79 3.48 2.67 -7.22
CA LEU A 79 3.39 1.35 -6.62
C LEU A 79 2.49 1.39 -5.38
N GLU A 80 1.35 0.69 -5.42
CA GLU A 80 0.36 0.68 -4.35
C GLU A 80 0.31 -0.67 -3.64
N SER A 81 0.41 -0.67 -2.32
CA SER A 81 0.20 -1.84 -1.48
C SER A 81 -0.13 -1.36 -0.07
N ARG A 82 -0.49 -2.26 0.84
CA ARG A 82 -0.52 -1.89 2.26
C ARG A 82 0.87 -1.50 2.77
N LEU A 83 1.91 -2.20 2.32
CA LEU A 83 3.30 -2.04 2.74
C LEU A 83 4.23 -1.53 1.63
N ALA A 84 3.72 -0.88 0.58
CA ALA A 84 4.57 -0.46 -0.55
C ALA A 84 5.79 0.37 -0.11
N GLY A 85 5.65 1.26 0.88
CA GLY A 85 6.76 2.06 1.40
C GLY A 85 7.76 1.24 2.20
N TRP A 86 7.30 0.27 2.98
CA TRP A 86 8.18 -0.66 3.70
C TRP A 86 8.90 -1.63 2.78
N MET A 87 8.22 -2.10 1.74
CA MET A 87 8.78 -3.05 0.78
C MET A 87 9.67 -2.36 -0.23
N ALA A 88 9.28 -1.24 -0.81
CA ALA A 88 10.00 -0.61 -1.91
C ALA A 88 10.67 0.74 -1.55
N GLY A 89 10.73 1.09 -0.26
CA GLY A 89 11.14 2.42 0.19
C GLY A 89 12.53 2.86 -0.29
N GLU A 90 13.50 1.95 -0.31
CA GLU A 90 14.86 2.24 -0.79
C GLU A 90 14.94 2.51 -2.30
N TYR A 91 13.90 2.16 -3.05
CA TYR A 91 13.79 2.42 -4.48
C TYR A 91 12.89 3.63 -4.78
N ALA A 92 12.15 4.12 -3.79
CA ALA A 92 11.15 5.17 -3.96
C ALA A 92 11.74 6.57 -3.83
N ASP A 93 11.40 7.44 -4.78
CA ASP A 93 11.66 8.87 -4.70
C ASP A 93 10.69 9.56 -3.73
N MET A 94 9.48 9.00 -3.56
CA MET A 94 8.52 9.50 -2.57
C MET A 94 7.65 8.39 -1.98
N LYS A 95 7.44 8.43 -0.66
CA LYS A 95 6.74 7.44 0.15
C LYS A 95 5.51 8.09 0.79
N LEU A 96 4.33 7.75 0.27
CA LEU A 96 3.06 8.30 0.73
C LEU A 96 2.33 7.31 1.64
N TRP A 97 1.78 7.81 2.75
CA TRP A 97 0.88 7.06 3.62
C TRP A 97 -0.52 7.68 3.63
N LEU A 98 -1.54 6.88 3.34
CA LEU A 98 -2.94 7.30 3.47
C LEU A 98 -3.61 6.61 4.64
N THR A 99 -4.29 7.39 5.47
CA THR A 99 -5.11 6.89 6.57
C THR A 99 -6.49 7.55 6.60
N ALA A 100 -7.38 7.01 7.42
CA ALA A 100 -8.64 7.62 7.83
C ALA A 100 -9.12 6.93 9.12
N PRO A 101 -9.98 7.59 9.93
CA PRO A 101 -10.59 6.95 11.10
C PRO A 101 -11.25 5.63 10.73
N LEU A 102 -11.20 4.64 11.64
CA LEU A 102 -11.73 3.30 11.40
C LEU A 102 -13.17 3.33 10.86
N ASP A 103 -14.04 4.16 11.42
CA ASP A 103 -15.43 4.27 11.00
C ASP A 103 -15.56 4.74 9.54
N VAL A 104 -14.75 5.71 9.11
CA VAL A 104 -14.74 6.17 7.73
C VAL A 104 -14.25 5.08 6.78
N ARG A 105 -13.20 4.34 7.19
CA ARG A 105 -12.67 3.21 6.39
C ARG A 105 -13.69 2.08 6.29
N ALA A 106 -14.34 1.75 7.40
CA ALA A 106 -15.38 0.72 7.48
C ALA A 106 -16.59 1.07 6.63
N ASP A 107 -17.05 2.32 6.65
CA ASP A 107 -18.18 2.80 5.83
C ASP A 107 -17.88 2.68 4.31
N ARG A 108 -16.66 3.07 3.90
CA ARG A 108 -16.20 2.90 2.51
C ARG A 108 -16.19 1.43 2.09
N ILE A 109 -15.70 0.55 2.97
CA ILE A 109 -15.64 -0.90 2.73
C ILE A 109 -17.06 -1.50 2.69
N ALA A 110 -17.93 -1.13 3.63
CA ALA A 110 -19.32 -1.55 3.70
C ALA A 110 -20.08 -1.22 2.41
N THR A 111 -19.92 0.01 1.93
CA THR A 111 -20.52 0.49 0.68
C THR A 111 -19.99 -0.29 -0.52
N ARG A 112 -18.66 -0.45 -0.63
CA ARG A 112 -18.03 -1.15 -1.76
C ARG A 112 -18.42 -2.63 -1.84
N GLU A 113 -18.52 -3.29 -0.70
CA GLU A 113 -18.76 -4.74 -0.60
C GLU A 113 -20.23 -5.07 -0.31
N ASN A 114 -21.10 -4.07 -0.31
CA ASN A 114 -22.54 -4.18 -0.04
C ASN A 114 -22.85 -5.01 1.21
N LYS A 115 -22.26 -4.63 2.34
CA LYS A 115 -22.43 -5.30 3.65
C LYS A 115 -22.77 -4.32 4.77
N PRO A 116 -23.36 -4.79 5.90
CA PRO A 116 -23.66 -3.94 7.04
C PRO A 116 -22.42 -3.24 7.62
N PHE A 117 -22.57 -1.97 8.02
CA PHE A 117 -21.49 -1.16 8.60
C PHE A 117 -20.78 -1.85 9.78
N GLU A 118 -21.53 -2.36 10.76
CA GLU A 118 -20.95 -3.01 11.95
C GLU A 118 -20.17 -4.28 11.60
N GLN A 119 -20.63 -5.04 10.60
CA GLN A 119 -19.90 -6.20 10.09
C GLN A 119 -18.58 -5.74 9.44
N ALA A 120 -18.63 -4.76 8.53
CA ALA A 120 -17.44 -4.23 7.88
C ALA A 120 -16.43 -3.64 8.87
N LYS A 121 -16.91 -2.97 9.93
CA LYS A 121 -16.07 -2.37 10.96
C LYS A 121 -15.32 -3.42 11.76
N THR A 122 -16.02 -4.46 12.23
CA THR A 122 -15.43 -5.58 12.96
C THR A 122 -14.39 -6.31 12.10
N GLU A 123 -14.76 -6.74 10.89
CA GLU A 123 -13.86 -7.43 9.97
C GLU A 123 -12.64 -6.57 9.59
N THR A 124 -12.81 -5.26 9.38
CA THR A 124 -11.70 -4.36 9.04
C THR A 124 -10.72 -4.20 10.18
N LYS A 125 -11.21 -4.15 11.42
CA LYS A 125 -10.37 -4.07 12.62
C LYS A 125 -9.60 -5.36 12.82
N GLU A 126 -10.29 -6.49 12.88
CA GLU A 126 -9.69 -7.82 13.09
C GLU A 126 -8.66 -8.15 12.01
N ARG A 127 -8.98 -7.89 10.74
CA ARG A 127 -8.03 -8.06 9.64
C ARG A 127 -6.81 -7.17 9.82
N GLY A 128 -6.99 -5.90 10.21
CA GLY A 128 -5.87 -4.98 10.41
C GLY A 128 -4.93 -5.41 11.54
N GLU A 129 -5.48 -5.88 12.66
CA GLU A 129 -4.70 -6.40 13.80
C GLU A 129 -3.95 -7.69 13.43
N SER A 130 -4.62 -8.61 12.73
CA SER A 130 -4.00 -9.84 12.22
C SER A 130 -2.85 -9.54 11.26
N GLU A 131 -3.06 -8.63 10.30
CA GLU A 131 -2.05 -8.23 9.33
C GLU A 131 -0.85 -7.54 9.99
N ALA A 132 -1.09 -6.60 10.92
CA ALA A 132 -0.02 -5.93 11.65
C ALA A 132 0.85 -6.92 12.44
N GLN A 133 0.24 -7.93 13.07
CA GLN A 133 0.98 -8.99 13.74
C GLN A 133 1.87 -9.76 12.77
N ARG A 134 1.35 -10.14 11.59
CA ARG A 134 2.15 -10.83 10.56
C ARG A 134 3.33 -10.00 10.08
N TYR A 135 3.16 -8.69 9.90
CA TYR A 135 4.26 -7.82 9.46
C TYR A 135 5.37 -7.71 10.50
N SER A 136 5.00 -7.66 11.78
CA SER A 136 5.96 -7.72 12.88
C SER A 136 6.70 -9.06 12.89
N ASP A 137 5.97 -10.17 12.80
CA ASP A 137 6.56 -11.52 12.85
C ASP A 137 7.48 -11.82 11.66
N TYR A 138 7.12 -11.37 10.45
CA TYR A 138 7.84 -11.70 9.22
C TYR A 138 9.02 -10.79 8.96
N TYR A 139 8.88 -9.51 9.30
CA TYR A 139 9.75 -8.45 8.80
C TYR A 139 10.31 -7.54 9.89
N ASP A 140 9.91 -7.71 11.16
CA ASP A 140 10.13 -6.76 12.26
C ASP A 140 9.53 -5.36 11.99
N ILE A 141 8.48 -5.27 11.18
CA ILE A 141 7.82 -3.99 10.84
C ILE A 141 6.81 -3.62 11.93
N ASP A 142 6.97 -2.44 12.52
CA ASP A 142 5.90 -1.76 13.25
C ASP A 142 4.99 -1.05 12.24
N PHE A 143 3.77 -1.56 12.05
CA PHE A 143 2.83 -1.01 11.07
C PHE A 143 2.37 0.42 11.41
N ASP A 144 2.45 0.81 12.68
CA ASP A 144 2.09 2.16 13.13
C ASP A 144 3.29 3.13 13.07
N ASP A 145 4.50 2.64 12.78
CA ASP A 145 5.63 3.52 12.49
C ASP A 145 5.45 4.17 11.12
N LEU A 146 5.34 5.50 11.14
CA LEU A 146 5.18 6.30 9.93
C LEU A 146 6.44 7.10 9.58
N SER A 147 7.54 6.91 10.32
CA SER A 147 8.77 7.68 10.16
C SER A 147 9.41 7.55 8.79
N ILE A 148 9.14 6.44 8.09
CA ILE A 148 9.64 6.18 6.74
C ILE A 148 8.84 6.91 5.65
N TYR A 149 7.73 7.56 5.97
CA TYR A 149 6.88 8.20 4.96
C TYR A 149 7.14 9.69 4.88
N ASP A 150 7.33 10.18 3.66
CA ASP A 150 7.61 11.59 3.38
C ASP A 150 6.34 12.45 3.54
N LEU A 151 5.16 11.85 3.30
CA LEU A 151 3.86 12.51 3.49
C LEU A 151 2.79 11.53 3.98
N SER A 152 2.20 11.84 5.13
CA SER A 152 1.04 11.13 5.69
C SER A 152 -0.23 11.98 5.56
N VAL A 153 -1.26 11.44 4.91
CA VAL A 153 -2.52 12.15 4.63
C VAL A 153 -3.71 11.42 5.24
N ASN A 154 -4.45 12.11 6.09
CA ASN A 154 -5.75 11.66 6.55
C ASN A 154 -6.83 12.02 5.52
N THR A 155 -7.39 11.02 4.85
CA THR A 155 -8.33 11.19 3.74
C THR A 155 -9.78 11.36 4.18
N ALA A 156 -10.06 11.53 5.47
CA ALA A 156 -11.43 11.63 5.98
C ALA A 156 -12.12 12.96 5.67
N ARG A 157 -11.34 14.03 5.43
CA ARG A 157 -11.87 15.38 5.26
C ARG A 157 -12.12 15.77 3.81
N TRP A 158 -11.38 15.19 2.89
CA TRP A 158 -11.43 15.53 1.47
C TRP A 158 -12.04 14.40 0.65
N ASP A 159 -12.63 14.79 -0.47
CA ASP A 159 -13.01 13.85 -1.52
C ASP A 159 -11.75 13.37 -2.29
N PRO A 160 -11.88 12.40 -3.20
CA PRO A 160 -10.73 11.89 -3.95
C PRO A 160 -9.95 12.96 -4.71
N GLN A 161 -10.62 13.97 -5.25
CA GLN A 161 -9.98 15.07 -5.99
C GLN A 161 -9.17 15.99 -5.06
N GLY A 162 -9.69 16.31 -3.88
CA GLY A 162 -8.95 17.07 -2.88
C GLY A 162 -7.70 16.34 -2.38
N VAL A 163 -7.81 15.03 -2.13
CA VAL A 163 -6.64 14.21 -1.74
C VAL A 163 -5.61 14.18 -2.88
N LEU A 164 -6.04 14.00 -4.13
CA LEU A 164 -5.16 14.06 -5.30
C LEU A 164 -4.46 15.43 -5.39
N SER A 165 -5.19 16.53 -5.26
CA SER A 165 -4.61 17.86 -5.41
C SER A 165 -3.51 18.14 -4.38
N VAL A 166 -3.70 17.73 -3.12
CA VAL A 166 -2.68 17.91 -2.07
C VAL A 166 -1.45 17.05 -2.34
N THR A 167 -1.66 15.79 -2.68
CA THR A 167 -0.57 14.81 -2.85
C THR A 167 0.20 15.05 -4.15
N LEU A 168 -0.48 15.36 -5.25
CA LEU A 168 0.14 15.73 -6.52
C LEU A 168 1.00 16.99 -6.36
N HIS A 169 0.50 18.02 -5.67
CA HIS A 169 1.30 19.22 -5.44
C HIS A 169 2.56 18.93 -4.63
N ALA A 170 2.48 18.07 -3.62
CA ALA A 170 3.65 17.65 -2.85
C ALA A 170 4.68 16.90 -3.73
N VAL A 171 4.22 16.00 -4.59
CA VAL A 171 5.05 15.28 -5.56
C VAL A 171 5.71 16.24 -6.56
N GLU A 172 4.95 17.16 -7.16
CA GLU A 172 5.47 18.13 -8.14
C GLU A 172 6.41 19.17 -7.53
N SER A 173 6.26 19.44 -6.23
CA SER A 173 7.11 20.38 -5.49
C SER A 173 8.39 19.74 -4.95
N TYR A 174 8.55 18.42 -5.09
CA TYR A 174 9.76 17.72 -4.69
C TYR A 174 10.94 18.14 -5.57
N SER A 175 12.01 18.61 -4.94
CA SER A 175 13.26 18.97 -5.58
C SER A 175 14.35 18.01 -5.09
N PRO A 176 14.98 17.23 -5.98
CA PRO A 176 16.08 16.34 -5.59
C PRO A 176 17.34 17.10 -5.19
N ASP A 177 17.45 18.39 -5.55
CA ASP A 177 18.59 19.23 -5.16
C ASP A 177 18.59 19.48 -3.65
N GLY A 178 19.58 18.92 -2.95
CA GLY A 178 19.74 19.05 -1.50
C GLY A 178 18.99 17.99 -0.68
N ASP A 179 18.35 17.03 -1.34
CA ASP A 179 17.74 15.86 -0.72
C ASP A 179 18.78 14.75 -0.46
N GLU A 180 18.53 13.92 0.56
CA GLU A 180 19.40 12.78 0.90
C GLU A 180 19.28 11.64 -0.14
N GLY A 181 18.30 11.75 -1.05
CA GLY A 181 18.01 10.79 -2.09
C GLY A 181 17.17 9.62 -1.57
N LYS A 182 17.14 8.54 -2.34
CA LYS A 182 16.46 7.31 -1.94
C LYS A 182 17.14 6.75 -0.67
N ALA A 183 16.41 6.74 0.44
CA ALA A 183 16.91 6.31 1.75
C ALA A 183 16.52 4.85 2.03
N PRO A 184 17.45 4.03 2.57
CA PRO A 184 17.15 2.66 2.93
C PRO A 184 16.14 2.61 4.09
N VAL A 185 15.26 1.62 4.05
CA VAL A 185 14.42 1.29 5.21
C VAL A 185 15.25 0.39 6.11
N GLU A 186 15.67 0.91 7.27
CA GLU A 186 16.55 0.20 8.18
C GLU A 186 15.82 -0.84 9.04
N ASN A 187 16.56 -1.85 9.52
CA ASN A 187 16.09 -2.85 10.49
C ASN A 187 14.94 -3.77 10.01
N ILE A 188 14.80 -3.97 8.70
CA ILE A 188 13.80 -4.86 8.11
C ILE A 188 14.43 -6.18 7.63
N ARG A 189 13.76 -7.31 7.88
CA ARG A 189 14.20 -8.63 7.40
C ARG A 189 13.60 -8.97 6.03
N TYR A 190 14.31 -8.69 4.94
CA TYR A 190 13.89 -9.12 3.60
C TYR A 190 14.27 -10.57 3.28
N GLU A 191 13.93 -11.51 4.16
CA GLU A 191 14.10 -12.95 3.91
C GLU A 191 12.82 -13.49 3.26
N PHE A 192 12.86 -13.72 1.94
CA PHE A 192 11.73 -14.19 1.16
C PHE A 192 11.81 -15.67 0.84
#